data_AF-A0A4V5N9Q9-F1
#
_entry.id   AF-A0A4V5N9Q9-F1
#
_cell.length_a   1.000
_cell.length_b   1.000
_cell.length_c   1.000
_cell.angle_alpha   90.00
_cell.angle_beta   90.00
_cell.angle_gamma   90.00
#
_symmetry.space_group_name_H-M   'P 1'
#
loop_
_entity.id
_entity.type
_entity.pdbx_description
1 polymer ?
#
loop_
_entity_poly.entity_id
_entity_poly.type
_entity_poly.pdbx_seq_one_letter_code
_entity_poly.pdbx_strand_id
1 'polypeptide(L)'
;MKRSPFFHTPPTAEDGGLAILHLKRDTLLPVRLDSTADEGYGMECAVTNTRFGSFPHDTLIGLEWGSQVRASKVDTGSRGRKGEKGKAVGAEVGAEVQAGGEVVDGEAAAMQVSKKRGVDEAGLEEDGGTAKKARQDAPVQQLDSVADRERTADKMGANDGQRASKKAKTQAAAHITGEALAKGPAEAGSGFIHILPPTPEDWTLSLDHRTQVVYTPDYSYILQRLRVKPGDTLIEAGAGSGSFTHAAARAVFSGYPDSTCKKRRTGRVYSYEYHEPRVQTLRKELQDHGLENIVQLTHRDVCNDGFLLSPDISPTTSPHATAIFLDLPAPWLALKHLTHTSPSPLKPGSPVHICTFSPCIEQVTATVSHLRKLGWTEIEMLEIQNRRLDVRREHVGLKNEGLRGVNSSAATVEEAVERLREVEGGMHNFHSQVQSKAVNGGTEGRDSKQHQLPNGEGTGGGGEVAAQTNGGGKRKDKGWEKRGVPGSKAVRLAKIRREAEERQLWKEGNLVHRTEGEIKTHTSYLVFAVLPGEWTEEDERACEVGVAGGEAVGVGKEKGKDGKGEVVMSG
;
A
#
# COMPACT_ATOMS: atom_id res chain seq x y z
N MET A 1 -19.54 -4.87 -21.58
CA MET A 1 -18.79 -3.95 -20.69
C MET A 1 -17.98 -4.79 -19.74
N LYS A 2 -16.69 -4.47 -19.55
CA LYS A 2 -15.90 -5.01 -18.43
C LYS A 2 -16.54 -4.51 -17.12
N ARG A 3 -16.61 -5.36 -16.09
CA ARG A 3 -16.96 -4.89 -14.74
C ARG A 3 -15.66 -4.54 -14.02
N SER A 4 -15.62 -3.37 -13.39
CA SER A 4 -14.52 -3.01 -12.50
C SER A 4 -14.55 -3.86 -11.22
N PRO A 5 -13.42 -4.47 -10.82
CA PRO A 5 -13.35 -5.27 -9.59
C PRO A 5 -13.55 -4.41 -8.33
N PHE A 6 -13.33 -3.09 -8.42
CA PHE A 6 -13.56 -2.10 -7.37
C PHE A 6 -15.06 -1.88 -7.04
N PHE A 7 -15.98 -2.33 -7.89
CA PHE A 7 -17.44 -2.23 -7.66
C PHE A 7 -18.17 -3.58 -7.69
N HIS A 8 -17.58 -4.59 -8.32
CA HIS A 8 -18.14 -5.92 -8.41
C HIS A 8 -17.05 -6.97 -8.26
N THR A 9 -16.95 -7.49 -7.05
CA THR A 9 -16.00 -8.53 -6.69
C THR A 9 -16.65 -9.91 -6.90
N PRO A 10 -16.10 -10.79 -7.76
CA PRO A 10 -16.52 -12.20 -7.83
C PRO A 10 -16.20 -12.92 -6.49
N PRO A 11 -16.80 -14.09 -6.18
CA PRO A 11 -16.54 -14.79 -4.91
C PRO A 11 -15.10 -15.28 -4.76
N THR A 12 -14.44 -15.55 -5.89
CA THR A 12 -13.07 -16.06 -5.98
C THR A 12 -12.20 -15.14 -6.84
N ALA A 13 -10.89 -15.24 -6.73
CA ALA A 13 -9.96 -14.61 -7.66
C ALA A 13 -10.08 -15.22 -9.07
N GLU A 14 -10.04 -14.38 -10.11
CA GLU A 14 -10.23 -14.76 -11.52
C GLU A 14 -8.96 -14.49 -12.36
N ASP A 15 -8.79 -15.23 -13.45
CA ASP A 15 -7.71 -15.05 -14.42
C ASP A 15 -7.88 -13.73 -15.20
N GLY A 16 -6.78 -13.03 -15.48
CA GLY A 16 -6.76 -11.63 -15.93
C GLY A 16 -7.24 -10.60 -14.88
N GLY A 17 -7.50 -11.03 -13.65
CA GLY A 17 -8.07 -10.21 -12.58
C GLY A 17 -7.03 -9.43 -11.77
N LEU A 18 -7.37 -8.24 -11.30
CA LEU A 18 -6.56 -7.50 -10.32
C LEU A 18 -6.81 -8.05 -8.91
N ALA A 19 -5.74 -8.41 -8.21
CA ALA A 19 -5.72 -8.81 -6.82
C ALA A 19 -4.74 -7.95 -6.01
N ILE A 20 -4.97 -7.82 -4.71
CA ILE A 20 -4.04 -7.20 -3.76
C ILE A 20 -3.43 -8.27 -2.88
N LEU A 21 -2.11 -8.44 -2.92
CA LEU A 21 -1.40 -9.38 -2.06
C LEU A 21 -0.93 -8.68 -0.78
N HIS A 22 -1.56 -9.04 0.34
CA HIS A 22 -1.24 -8.49 1.66
C HIS A 22 -0.07 -9.25 2.30
N LEU A 23 1.09 -8.59 2.31
CA LEU A 23 2.38 -9.15 2.74
C LEU A 23 2.70 -8.79 4.20
N LYS A 24 2.37 -7.55 4.59
CA LYS A 24 2.32 -7.06 5.98
C LYS A 24 1.39 -5.84 6.02
N ARG A 25 1.03 -5.37 7.23
CA ARG A 25 0.18 -4.18 7.50
C ARG A 25 0.35 -2.98 6.55
N ASP A 26 1.58 -2.73 6.12
CA ASP A 26 2.02 -1.54 5.37
C ASP A 26 2.84 -1.95 4.14
N THR A 27 2.53 -3.10 3.56
CA THR A 27 3.01 -3.54 2.25
C THR A 27 1.95 -4.43 1.64
N LEU A 28 1.20 -3.79 0.75
CA LEU A 28 0.28 -4.40 -0.19
C LEU A 28 1.01 -4.40 -1.54
N LEU A 29 0.79 -5.42 -2.37
CA LEU A 29 1.31 -5.48 -3.73
C LEU A 29 0.13 -5.69 -4.69
N PRO A 30 -0.18 -4.75 -5.59
CA PRO A 30 -1.18 -4.98 -6.61
C PRO A 30 -0.60 -5.92 -7.66
N VAL A 31 -1.33 -6.97 -7.99
CA VAL A 31 -0.91 -8.02 -8.92
C VAL A 31 -2.06 -8.32 -9.85
N ARG A 32 -1.78 -8.26 -11.15
CA ARG A 32 -2.63 -8.89 -12.15
C ARG A 32 -2.36 -10.39 -12.09
N LEU A 33 -3.40 -11.18 -11.86
CA LEU A 33 -3.34 -12.63 -11.97
C LEU A 33 -3.49 -12.97 -13.44
N ASP A 34 -2.57 -13.76 -13.96
CA ASP A 34 -2.55 -14.22 -15.34
C ASP A 34 -1.99 -15.66 -15.30
N SER A 35 -2.71 -16.63 -15.86
CA SER A 35 -2.33 -18.06 -15.83
C SER A 35 -1.07 -18.38 -16.66
N THR A 36 -0.82 -17.60 -17.71
CA THR A 36 0.38 -17.68 -18.54
C THR A 36 1.32 -16.50 -18.29
N ALA A 37 2.63 -16.74 -18.21
CA ALA A 37 3.60 -15.65 -18.25
C ALA A 37 3.65 -15.00 -19.65
N ASP A 38 3.75 -13.66 -19.69
CA ASP A 38 3.86 -12.90 -20.94
C ASP A 38 5.17 -13.21 -21.68
N GLU A 39 5.03 -13.41 -23.00
CA GLU A 39 6.06 -13.53 -24.05
C GLU A 39 7.44 -14.15 -23.73
N GLY A 40 7.67 -15.36 -24.27
CA GLY A 40 9.00 -15.74 -24.78
C GLY A 40 9.49 -17.15 -24.51
N TYR A 41 9.17 -17.72 -23.33
CA TYR A 41 9.67 -19.04 -22.91
C TYR A 41 8.50 -19.90 -22.40
N GLY A 42 8.25 -21.02 -23.09
CA GLY A 42 6.97 -21.73 -22.99
C GLY A 42 6.72 -22.54 -21.72
N MET A 43 5.45 -22.58 -21.31
CA MET A 43 4.87 -23.46 -20.27
C MET A 43 5.38 -23.27 -18.83
N GLU A 44 5.67 -22.04 -18.42
CA GLU A 44 5.74 -21.68 -17.00
C GLU A 44 4.65 -20.64 -16.66
N CYS A 45 3.90 -20.91 -15.59
CA CYS A 45 2.88 -20.01 -15.03
C CYS A 45 3.53 -18.70 -14.55
N ALA A 46 2.81 -17.58 -14.58
CA ALA A 46 3.31 -16.33 -14.00
C ALA A 46 3.55 -16.47 -12.47
N VAL A 47 4.65 -15.92 -11.96
CA VAL A 47 5.04 -16.06 -10.54
C VAL A 47 5.35 -14.71 -9.91
N THR A 48 4.52 -14.28 -8.97
CA THR A 48 4.85 -13.15 -8.11
C THR A 48 5.92 -13.57 -7.10
N ASN A 49 7.06 -12.87 -7.12
CA ASN A 49 8.20 -13.13 -6.23
C ASN A 49 8.31 -12.05 -5.16
N THR A 50 8.48 -12.46 -3.90
CA THR A 50 8.49 -11.54 -2.75
C THR A 50 9.56 -11.94 -1.74
N ARG A 51 9.89 -11.04 -0.80
CA ARG A 51 10.78 -11.37 0.34
C ARG A 51 10.22 -12.46 1.28
N PHE A 52 8.97 -12.85 1.13
CA PHE A 52 8.31 -13.92 1.89
C PHE A 52 8.20 -15.22 1.09
N GLY A 53 8.75 -15.27 -0.13
CA GLY A 53 8.72 -16.42 -1.04
C GLY A 53 8.02 -16.13 -2.36
N SER A 54 7.87 -17.19 -3.17
CA SER A 54 7.33 -17.16 -4.53
C SER A 54 5.91 -17.71 -4.59
N PHE A 55 5.05 -17.09 -5.39
CA PHE A 55 3.61 -17.37 -5.46
C PHE A 55 3.17 -17.48 -6.94
N PRO A 56 3.07 -18.70 -7.50
CA PRO A 56 2.53 -18.91 -8.85
C PRO A 56 1.06 -18.51 -8.94
N HIS A 57 0.66 -17.87 -10.03
CA HIS A 57 -0.70 -17.32 -10.18
C HIS A 57 -1.77 -18.43 -10.26
N ASP A 58 -1.43 -19.62 -10.78
CA ASP A 58 -2.26 -20.83 -10.72
C ASP A 58 -2.62 -21.27 -9.29
N THR A 59 -1.84 -20.86 -8.27
CA THR A 59 -2.15 -21.11 -6.85
C THR A 59 -2.98 -20.01 -6.19
N LEU A 60 -3.28 -18.93 -6.92
CA LEU A 60 -4.03 -17.77 -6.47
C LEU A 60 -5.39 -17.68 -7.15
N ILE A 61 -5.45 -17.99 -8.45
CA ILE A 61 -6.68 -18.06 -9.25
C ILE A 61 -7.60 -19.16 -8.67
N GLY A 62 -8.90 -18.88 -8.58
CA GLY A 62 -9.91 -19.78 -8.03
C GLY A 62 -9.98 -19.81 -6.49
N LEU A 63 -9.07 -19.15 -5.75
CA LEU A 63 -9.19 -19.02 -4.30
C LEU A 63 -10.28 -18.03 -3.88
N GLU A 64 -10.95 -18.29 -2.77
CA GLU A 64 -11.85 -17.33 -2.12
C GLU A 64 -11.05 -16.14 -1.57
N TRP A 65 -11.61 -14.93 -1.68
CA TRP A 65 -10.98 -13.72 -1.18
C TRP A 65 -10.80 -13.75 0.36
N GLY A 66 -9.63 -13.31 0.82
CA GLY A 66 -9.19 -13.42 2.22
C GLY A 66 -8.36 -14.68 2.50
N SER A 67 -8.23 -15.62 1.56
CA SER A 67 -7.44 -16.85 1.72
C SER A 67 -5.99 -16.57 2.10
N GLN A 68 -5.46 -17.32 3.08
CA GLN A 68 -4.04 -17.32 3.41
C GLN A 68 -3.28 -18.31 2.51
N VAL A 69 -2.35 -17.82 1.71
CA VAL A 69 -1.57 -18.62 0.76
C VAL A 69 -0.14 -18.78 1.26
N ARG A 70 0.38 -20.00 1.29
CA ARG A 70 1.78 -20.29 1.65
C ARG A 70 2.71 -20.11 0.46
N ALA A 71 3.95 -19.71 0.72
CA ALA A 71 4.97 -19.63 -0.32
C ALA A 71 5.24 -21.01 -0.94
N SER A 72 5.50 -21.04 -2.24
CA SER A 72 5.87 -22.24 -3.00
C SER A 72 7.38 -22.35 -3.21
N LYS A 73 7.90 -23.58 -3.29
CA LYS A 73 9.24 -23.88 -3.83
C LYS A 73 9.16 -23.88 -5.35
N VAL A 74 9.48 -22.74 -5.94
CA VAL A 74 9.59 -22.57 -7.39
C VAL A 74 11.09 -22.40 -7.73
N ASP A 75 11.60 -23.10 -8.73
CA ASP A 75 13.01 -22.99 -9.15
C ASP A 75 13.20 -21.80 -10.10
N THR A 76 13.22 -20.60 -9.53
CA THR A 76 13.34 -19.33 -10.26
C THR A 76 14.77 -18.98 -10.68
N GLY A 77 15.72 -19.94 -10.71
CA GLY A 77 17.12 -19.58 -10.99
C GLY A 77 18.16 -20.65 -11.35
N SER A 78 17.90 -21.96 -11.26
CA SER A 78 18.98 -22.96 -11.47
C SER A 78 19.53 -23.02 -12.90
N ARG A 79 18.70 -22.71 -13.91
CA ARG A 79 19.04 -22.88 -15.33
C ARG A 79 20.08 -21.87 -15.86
N GLY A 80 20.17 -20.68 -15.28
CA GLY A 80 21.04 -19.59 -15.78
C GLY A 80 22.55 -19.75 -15.50
N ARG A 81 22.99 -20.83 -14.83
CA ARG A 81 24.38 -20.94 -14.34
C ARG A 81 25.08 -22.28 -14.57
N LYS A 82 24.83 -22.93 -15.72
CA LYS A 82 25.70 -24.00 -16.23
C LYS A 82 26.91 -23.40 -16.94
N GLY A 83 28.03 -23.28 -16.22
CA GLY A 83 29.30 -22.85 -16.82
C GLY A 83 29.91 -23.93 -17.71
N GLU A 84 30.46 -23.55 -18.86
CA GLU A 84 31.24 -24.44 -19.71
C GLU A 84 32.55 -24.85 -19.03
N LYS A 85 32.86 -26.14 -19.09
CA LYS A 85 34.21 -26.68 -18.86
C LYS A 85 34.72 -27.34 -20.14
N GLY A 86 35.06 -26.51 -21.13
CA GLY A 86 35.79 -26.93 -22.34
C GLY A 86 37.30 -26.80 -22.16
N LYS A 87 38.07 -27.79 -22.61
CA LYS A 87 39.54 -27.71 -22.66
C LYS A 87 40.01 -26.97 -23.90
N ALA A 88 40.96 -26.05 -23.73
CA ALA A 88 41.96 -25.71 -24.73
C ALA A 88 43.30 -25.52 -24.01
N VAL A 89 44.43 -25.88 -24.64
CA VAL A 89 45.76 -25.83 -24.04
C VAL A 89 46.74 -25.18 -25.02
N GLY A 90 47.36 -24.08 -24.58
CA GLY A 90 48.73 -23.66 -24.90
C GLY A 90 49.12 -23.38 -26.36
N ALA A 91 49.35 -22.10 -26.65
CA ALA A 91 50.56 -21.63 -27.34
C ALA A 91 50.80 -20.15 -27.00
N GLU A 92 52.04 -19.76 -26.66
CA GLU A 92 52.42 -18.40 -26.26
C GLU A 92 53.34 -17.73 -27.30
N VAL A 93 53.11 -16.44 -27.57
CA VAL A 93 54.09 -15.35 -27.79
C VAL A 93 53.33 -14.08 -27.38
N GLY A 94 53.75 -13.19 -26.47
CA GLY A 94 55.05 -12.50 -26.31
C GLY A 94 54.95 -11.12 -27.00
N ALA A 95 55.25 -9.96 -26.42
CA ALA A 95 55.90 -9.56 -25.14
C ALA A 95 55.22 -8.23 -24.64
N GLU A 96 55.08 -7.93 -23.33
CA GLU A 96 56.00 -7.12 -22.47
C GLU A 96 56.08 -5.61 -22.90
N VAL A 97 56.13 -4.57 -22.06
CA VAL A 97 56.78 -4.35 -20.73
C VAL A 97 56.00 -3.35 -19.83
N GLN A 98 56.28 -3.45 -18.51
CA GLN A 98 56.07 -2.55 -17.34
C GLN A 98 56.15 -1.00 -17.54
N ALA A 99 55.82 -0.10 -16.59
CA ALA A 99 54.95 -0.06 -15.38
C ALA A 99 55.08 1.34 -14.68
N GLY A 100 54.28 1.64 -13.63
CA GLY A 100 54.71 2.49 -12.51
C GLY A 100 53.85 3.71 -12.12
N GLY A 101 53.53 3.84 -10.82
CA GLY A 101 53.05 5.05 -10.12
C GLY A 101 51.58 5.48 -10.36
N GLU A 102 50.93 6.24 -9.47
CA GLU A 102 51.18 6.49 -8.03
C GLU A 102 49.84 6.88 -7.33
N VAL A 103 49.88 7.12 -6.02
CA VAL A 103 48.75 7.36 -5.09
C VAL A 103 48.06 8.73 -5.30
N VAL A 104 46.81 8.87 -4.83
CA VAL A 104 46.29 9.89 -3.86
C VAL A 104 44.77 10.06 -4.02
N ASP A 105 44.06 10.16 -2.88
CA ASP A 105 42.61 10.32 -2.76
C ASP A 105 42.05 11.69 -3.24
N GLY A 106 40.74 11.75 -3.48
CA GLY A 106 40.02 12.99 -3.79
C GLY A 106 38.62 13.02 -3.17
N GLU A 107 38.47 13.69 -2.03
CA GLU A 107 37.18 13.91 -1.35
C GLU A 107 36.34 14.99 -2.05
N ALA A 108 35.01 14.91 -1.93
CA ALA A 108 34.07 15.83 -2.56
C ALA A 108 33.79 17.08 -1.72
N ALA A 109 33.67 18.24 -2.38
CA ALA A 109 33.11 19.46 -1.80
C ALA A 109 32.13 20.11 -2.80
N ALA A 110 31.03 20.68 -2.28
CA ALA A 110 30.05 21.43 -3.06
C ALA A 110 30.45 22.91 -3.23
N MET A 111 29.70 23.68 -4.03
CA MET A 111 28.98 24.90 -3.57
C MET A 111 28.41 25.80 -4.71
N GLN A 112 27.09 26.00 -4.67
CA GLN A 112 26.27 27.18 -5.03
C GLN A 112 26.58 28.11 -6.24
N VAL A 113 25.56 28.24 -7.12
CA VAL A 113 24.84 29.49 -7.52
C VAL A 113 25.62 30.76 -7.89
N SER A 114 25.48 31.28 -9.13
CA SER A 114 25.37 32.75 -9.40
C SER A 114 24.96 33.23 -10.83
N LYS A 115 23.65 33.39 -11.05
CA LYS A 115 22.98 34.67 -11.43
C LYS A 115 23.65 35.68 -12.41
N LYS A 116 23.22 35.72 -13.70
CA LYS A 116 22.93 36.93 -14.58
C LYS A 116 22.58 36.47 -16.03
N ARG A 117 21.46 36.89 -16.67
CA ARG A 117 21.11 38.14 -17.41
C ARG A 117 21.74 38.27 -18.83
N GLY A 118 20.90 38.47 -19.86
CA GLY A 118 21.26 38.86 -21.25
C GLY A 118 20.45 38.12 -22.33
N VAL A 119 19.20 38.49 -22.66
CA VAL A 119 18.66 39.35 -23.76
C VAL A 119 19.00 38.95 -25.22
N ASP A 120 18.05 39.23 -26.12
CA ASP A 120 18.09 39.25 -27.61
C ASP A 120 18.14 37.90 -28.39
N GLU A 121 17.64 37.77 -29.64
CA GLU A 121 16.33 38.14 -30.24
C GLU A 121 16.10 37.34 -31.56
N ALA A 122 14.83 37.08 -31.97
CA ALA A 122 14.38 36.46 -33.24
C ALA A 122 14.87 35.02 -33.60
N GLY A 123 14.23 34.23 -34.49
CA GLY A 123 12.91 34.32 -35.16
C GLY A 123 12.76 33.32 -36.36
N LEU A 124 11.52 33.00 -36.78
CA LEU A 124 11.10 32.21 -37.99
C LEU A 124 11.37 30.67 -37.92
N GLU A 125 10.46 29.73 -38.28
CA GLU A 125 9.70 29.43 -39.53
C GLU A 125 10.60 28.83 -40.64
N GLU A 126 10.27 27.78 -41.43
CA GLU A 126 9.09 26.90 -41.66
C GLU A 126 9.58 25.44 -41.95
N ASP A 127 8.90 24.34 -41.59
CA ASP A 127 7.88 23.53 -42.33
C ASP A 127 8.32 22.70 -43.58
N GLY A 128 7.69 21.53 -43.77
CA GLY A 128 7.78 20.65 -44.96
C GLY A 128 8.95 19.63 -45.00
N GLY A 129 8.81 18.41 -45.56
CA GLY A 129 7.62 17.74 -46.11
C GLY A 129 7.96 16.54 -47.06
N THR A 130 6.98 15.66 -47.29
CA THR A 130 6.99 14.45 -48.17
C THR A 130 7.84 13.24 -47.70
N ALA A 131 7.44 11.96 -47.67
CA ALA A 131 6.30 11.15 -48.20
C ALA A 131 6.53 10.39 -49.54
N LYS A 132 6.46 9.04 -49.47
CA LYS A 132 6.14 8.05 -50.53
C LYS A 132 6.10 6.61 -49.93
N LYS A 133 5.45 5.57 -50.49
CA LYS A 133 4.17 5.41 -51.22
C LYS A 133 3.94 3.90 -51.53
N ALA A 134 2.69 3.40 -51.40
CA ALA A 134 2.18 2.13 -51.98
C ALA A 134 2.78 0.80 -51.42
N ARG A 135 2.17 -0.39 -51.62
CA ARG A 135 0.98 -0.80 -52.40
C ARG A 135 0.22 -2.01 -51.77
N GLN A 136 -0.92 -2.36 -52.34
CA GLN A 136 -1.75 -3.55 -52.03
C GLN A 136 -1.25 -4.80 -52.78
N ASP A 137 -1.70 -6.01 -52.40
CA ASP A 137 -2.52 -6.92 -53.26
C ASP A 137 -2.79 -8.31 -52.62
N ALA A 138 -3.82 -9.01 -53.14
CA ALA A 138 -4.27 -10.39 -52.86
C ALA A 138 -5.24 -10.82 -54.02
N PRO A 139 -5.85 -12.03 -54.09
CA PRO A 139 -5.65 -13.31 -53.37
C PRO A 139 -5.45 -14.53 -54.34
N VAL A 140 -5.40 -15.77 -53.84
CA VAL A 140 -5.54 -17.03 -54.64
C VAL A 140 -6.32 -18.12 -53.85
N GLN A 141 -7.04 -19.01 -54.54
CA GLN A 141 -7.73 -20.21 -54.02
C GLN A 141 -7.44 -21.45 -54.90
N GLN A 142 -7.55 -22.68 -54.35
CA GLN A 142 -8.16 -23.93 -54.92
C GLN A 142 -7.78 -25.16 -54.05
N LEU A 143 -8.70 -26.06 -53.64
CA LEU A 143 -9.26 -27.27 -54.33
C LEU A 143 -8.19 -28.31 -54.73
N ASP A 144 -8.24 -29.63 -54.46
CA ASP A 144 -9.14 -30.55 -53.71
C ASP A 144 -8.29 -31.80 -53.21
N SER A 145 -8.68 -33.04 -52.83
CA SER A 145 -9.93 -33.85 -52.98
C SER A 145 -10.04 -35.09 -52.05
N VAL A 146 -11.29 -35.52 -51.81
CA VAL A 146 -11.90 -36.87 -51.54
C VAL A 146 -11.04 -38.15 -51.37
N ALA A 147 -11.31 -38.98 -50.32
CA ALA A 147 -11.71 -40.42 -50.43
C ALA A 147 -11.79 -41.21 -49.09
N ASP A 148 -12.83 -42.04 -48.93
CA ASP A 148 -13.07 -42.95 -47.77
C ASP A 148 -12.35 -44.32 -47.86
N ARG A 149 -12.30 -45.05 -46.72
CA ARG A 149 -12.72 -46.48 -46.67
C ARG A 149 -12.93 -47.05 -45.25
N GLU A 150 -14.02 -47.80 -45.09
CA GLU A 150 -14.38 -48.55 -43.89
C GLU A 150 -13.71 -49.93 -43.78
N ARG A 151 -13.72 -50.51 -42.56
CA ARG A 151 -14.17 -51.88 -42.16
C ARG A 151 -13.86 -52.11 -40.67
N THR A 152 -14.84 -52.39 -39.78
CA THR A 152 -15.47 -53.70 -39.48
C THR A 152 -14.48 -54.86 -39.18
N ALA A 153 -14.66 -55.71 -38.15
CA ALA A 153 -15.57 -55.72 -37.00
C ALA A 153 -15.20 -56.90 -36.04
N ASP A 154 -16.01 -57.06 -34.97
CA ASP A 154 -16.61 -58.36 -34.54
C ASP A 154 -16.02 -59.15 -33.34
N LYS A 155 -16.95 -59.58 -32.45
CA LYS A 155 -16.91 -60.70 -31.45
C LYS A 155 -15.77 -60.78 -30.41
N MET A 156 -15.91 -61.52 -29.29
CA MET A 156 -17.01 -61.87 -28.34
C MET A 156 -16.36 -62.86 -27.33
N GLY A 157 -16.74 -62.86 -26.05
CA GLY A 157 -16.29 -63.92 -25.14
C GLY A 157 -16.56 -63.67 -23.66
N ALA A 158 -17.31 -64.56 -23.03
CA ALA A 158 -17.53 -64.62 -21.58
C ALA A 158 -17.49 -66.08 -21.13
N ASN A 159 -17.13 -66.36 -19.86
CA ASN A 159 -18.13 -66.64 -18.81
C ASN A 159 -17.49 -67.18 -17.49
N ASP A 160 -18.21 -66.95 -16.37
CA ASP A 160 -18.26 -67.67 -15.07
C ASP A 160 -17.01 -68.11 -14.25
N GLY A 161 -17.14 -68.12 -12.91
CA GLY A 161 -16.14 -68.70 -11.99
C GLY A 161 -16.27 -68.34 -10.49
N GLN A 162 -17.22 -68.97 -9.77
CA GLN A 162 -17.48 -68.81 -8.31
C GLN A 162 -16.22 -69.01 -7.42
N ARG A 163 -16.07 -68.46 -6.20
CA ARG A 163 -16.87 -68.75 -4.96
C ARG A 163 -16.46 -67.84 -3.76
N ALA A 164 -17.28 -67.79 -2.70
CA ALA A 164 -17.09 -66.98 -1.47
C ALA A 164 -16.12 -67.65 -0.42
N SER A 165 -15.71 -67.07 0.73
CA SER A 165 -16.40 -66.11 1.61
C SER A 165 -15.59 -65.42 2.75
N LYS A 166 -16.02 -64.21 3.15
CA LYS A 166 -16.01 -63.59 4.52
C LYS A 166 -14.70 -63.48 5.34
N LYS A 167 -14.20 -62.24 5.51
CA LYS A 167 -14.38 -61.43 6.76
C LYS A 167 -13.94 -59.96 6.55
N ALA A 168 -14.47 -59.04 7.36
CA ALA A 168 -14.48 -57.61 7.06
C ALA A 168 -13.37 -56.78 7.76
N LYS A 169 -12.87 -55.77 7.04
CA LYS A 169 -12.67 -54.41 7.57
C LYS A 169 -12.69 -53.39 6.42
N THR A 170 -13.30 -52.23 6.64
CA THR A 170 -13.62 -51.28 5.57
C THR A 170 -12.39 -50.46 5.13
N GLN A 171 -12.10 -50.47 3.83
CA GLN A 171 -11.27 -49.46 3.16
C GLN A 171 -12.07 -48.89 1.99
N ALA A 172 -12.17 -47.56 1.92
CA ALA A 172 -12.78 -46.88 0.78
C ALA A 172 -11.68 -46.52 -0.23
N ALA A 173 -11.45 -47.42 -1.19
CA ALA A 173 -10.60 -47.13 -2.35
C ALA A 173 -11.45 -46.46 -3.44
N ALA A 174 -11.26 -45.17 -3.67
CA ALA A 174 -11.80 -44.49 -4.85
C ALA A 174 -11.05 -44.96 -6.11
N HIS A 175 -11.76 -45.04 -7.23
CA HIS A 175 -11.19 -45.56 -8.48
C HIS A 175 -10.15 -44.60 -9.06
N ILE A 176 -9.03 -45.13 -9.54
CA ILE A 176 -8.13 -44.37 -10.40
C ILE A 176 -8.70 -44.41 -11.82
N THR A 177 -9.04 -43.25 -12.36
CA THR A 177 -9.13 -42.98 -13.80
C THR A 177 -8.03 -41.99 -14.15
N GLY A 178 -7.26 -42.29 -15.19
CA GLY A 178 -6.00 -41.61 -15.46
C GLY A 178 -6.16 -40.27 -16.17
N GLU A 179 -6.22 -39.18 -15.40
CA GLU A 179 -5.68 -37.89 -15.83
C GLU A 179 -4.37 -37.62 -15.07
N ALA A 180 -3.38 -37.07 -15.76
CA ALA A 180 -2.08 -36.81 -15.17
C ALA A 180 -2.14 -35.52 -14.33
N LEU A 181 -2.52 -35.63 -13.05
CA LEU A 181 -2.48 -34.52 -12.11
C LEU A 181 -1.10 -33.87 -12.13
N ALA A 182 -1.04 -32.62 -12.62
CA ALA A 182 0.12 -31.78 -12.48
C ALA A 182 0.48 -31.70 -10.99
N LYS A 183 1.73 -32.03 -10.67
CA LYS A 183 2.19 -32.15 -9.28
C LYS A 183 2.26 -30.74 -8.69
N GLY A 184 1.20 -30.34 -7.98
CA GLY A 184 1.05 -29.00 -7.41
C GLY A 184 2.30 -28.53 -6.66
N PRO A 185 2.64 -27.23 -6.74
CA PRO A 185 3.92 -26.72 -6.30
C PRO A 185 4.13 -26.99 -4.80
N ALA A 186 5.30 -27.56 -4.47
CA ALA A 186 5.58 -28.00 -3.11
C ALA A 186 5.81 -26.81 -2.18
N GLU A 187 5.14 -26.77 -1.02
CA GLU A 187 5.26 -25.66 -0.07
C GLU A 187 6.72 -25.38 0.36
N ALA A 188 7.05 -24.08 0.44
CA ALA A 188 8.21 -23.58 1.16
C ALA A 188 7.95 -23.64 2.67
N GLY A 189 8.99 -23.96 3.46
CA GLY A 189 8.85 -24.20 4.89
C GLY A 189 8.53 -22.96 5.75
N SER A 190 8.44 -21.77 5.14
CA SER A 190 8.11 -20.51 5.78
C SER A 190 7.60 -19.50 4.75
N GLY A 191 6.81 -18.52 5.22
CA GLY A 191 6.24 -17.46 4.38
C GLY A 191 4.78 -17.70 4.01
N PHE A 192 3.98 -16.62 4.06
CA PHE A 192 2.60 -16.58 3.60
C PHE A 192 2.20 -15.17 3.18
N ILE A 193 1.09 -15.07 2.45
CA ILE A 193 0.35 -13.84 2.12
C ILE A 193 -1.15 -14.03 2.39
N HIS A 194 -1.93 -12.96 2.32
CA HIS A 194 -3.37 -13.06 2.07
C HIS A 194 -3.71 -12.44 0.72
N ILE A 195 -4.61 -13.07 -0.03
CA ILE A 195 -5.13 -12.51 -1.28
C ILE A 195 -6.42 -11.73 -1.01
N LEU A 196 -6.45 -10.45 -1.37
CA LEU A 196 -7.55 -9.51 -1.12
C LEU A 196 -8.06 -8.90 -2.43
N PRO A 197 -9.36 -8.55 -2.52
CA PRO A 197 -9.89 -7.87 -3.69
C PRO A 197 -9.48 -6.39 -3.68
N PRO A 198 -9.37 -5.73 -4.84
CA PRO A 198 -8.91 -4.35 -4.92
C PRO A 198 -9.96 -3.37 -4.39
N THR A 199 -9.61 -2.65 -3.32
CA THR A 199 -10.37 -1.51 -2.81
C THR A 199 -9.61 -0.20 -3.13
N PRO A 200 -10.30 0.96 -3.21
CA PRO A 200 -9.63 2.26 -3.33
C PRO A 200 -8.66 2.54 -2.17
N GLU A 201 -8.96 2.08 -0.96
CA GLU A 201 -8.09 2.22 0.22
C GLU A 201 -6.81 1.40 0.10
N ASP A 202 -6.92 0.13 -0.29
CA ASP A 202 -5.76 -0.74 -0.52
C ASP A 202 -4.91 -0.21 -1.69
N TRP A 203 -5.55 0.23 -2.77
CA TRP A 203 -4.90 0.87 -3.91
C TRP A 203 -4.17 2.17 -3.52
N THR A 204 -4.78 3.01 -2.67
CA THR A 204 -4.15 4.23 -2.12
C THR A 204 -2.83 3.93 -1.39
N LEU A 205 -2.74 2.75 -0.77
CA LEU A 205 -1.59 2.28 -0.01
C LEU A 205 -0.61 1.42 -0.84
N SER A 206 -0.95 1.10 -2.10
CA SER A 206 -0.19 0.19 -2.95
C SER A 206 0.16 0.73 -4.34
N LEU A 207 -0.24 1.96 -4.67
CA LEU A 207 0.05 2.62 -5.94
C LEU A 207 1.49 3.13 -6.02
N ASP A 208 2.03 3.22 -7.24
CA ASP A 208 3.30 3.90 -7.48
C ASP A 208 3.12 5.42 -7.33
N HIS A 209 3.76 6.01 -6.32
CA HIS A 209 3.69 7.45 -6.05
C HIS A 209 4.40 8.27 -7.12
N ARG A 210 3.67 8.66 -8.17
CA ARG A 210 4.13 9.59 -9.23
C ARG A 210 4.00 11.06 -8.84
N THR A 211 3.17 11.35 -7.86
CA THR A 211 2.86 12.67 -7.30
C THR A 211 2.68 12.57 -5.79
N GLN A 212 2.54 13.71 -5.10
CA GLN A 212 1.79 13.71 -3.84
C GLN A 212 0.39 13.11 -4.07
N VAL A 213 -0.16 12.42 -3.07
CA VAL A 213 -1.50 11.83 -3.15
C VAL A 213 -2.34 12.19 -1.94
N VAL A 214 -3.63 12.38 -2.19
CA VAL A 214 -4.66 12.44 -1.16
C VAL A 214 -4.80 11.04 -0.54
N TYR A 215 -4.70 10.93 0.79
CA TYR A 215 -4.84 9.66 1.52
C TYR A 215 -6.27 9.47 2.06
N THR A 216 -6.60 8.25 2.49
CA THR A 216 -7.94 7.89 2.98
C THR A 216 -8.55 8.83 4.04
N PRO A 217 -7.81 9.34 5.04
CA PRO A 217 -8.39 10.29 6.01
C PRO A 217 -8.89 11.57 5.34
N ASP A 218 -8.11 12.13 4.41
CA ASP A 218 -8.47 13.32 3.68
C ASP A 218 -9.65 13.02 2.73
N TYR A 219 -9.54 12.04 1.82
CA TYR A 219 -10.58 11.83 0.81
C TYR A 219 -11.89 11.30 1.36
N SER A 220 -11.89 10.53 2.45
CA SER A 220 -13.14 10.11 3.10
C SER A 220 -13.88 11.30 3.70
N TYR A 221 -13.16 12.20 4.37
CA TYR A 221 -13.73 13.46 4.87
C TYR A 221 -14.21 14.37 3.73
N ILE A 222 -13.41 14.54 2.66
CA ILE A 222 -13.76 15.36 1.50
C ILE A 222 -15.03 14.84 0.82
N LEU A 223 -15.10 13.55 0.47
CA LEU A 223 -16.27 12.97 -0.20
C LEU A 223 -17.53 13.06 0.68
N GLN A 224 -17.39 12.90 2.01
CA GLN A 224 -18.47 13.08 2.98
C GLN A 224 -18.94 14.55 3.07
N ARG A 225 -18.02 15.51 3.22
CA ARG A 225 -18.32 16.95 3.37
C ARG A 225 -18.89 17.55 2.08
N LEU A 226 -18.43 17.08 0.92
CA LEU A 226 -18.99 17.37 -0.41
C LEU A 226 -20.34 16.67 -0.69
N ARG A 227 -20.85 15.84 0.23
CA ARG A 227 -22.14 15.11 0.13
C ARG A 227 -22.28 14.24 -1.13
N VAL A 228 -21.16 13.69 -1.60
CA VAL A 228 -21.08 12.85 -2.81
C VAL A 228 -21.84 11.55 -2.58
N LYS A 229 -22.76 11.21 -3.49
CA LYS A 229 -23.58 10.00 -3.40
C LYS A 229 -23.76 9.32 -4.76
N PRO A 230 -24.18 8.04 -4.78
CA PRO A 230 -24.47 7.32 -6.02
C PRO A 230 -25.36 8.11 -6.99
N GLY A 231 -24.87 8.28 -8.21
CA GLY A 231 -25.54 9.01 -9.27
C GLY A 231 -25.11 10.47 -9.42
N ASP A 232 -24.25 11.02 -8.56
CA ASP A 232 -23.74 12.39 -8.70
C ASP A 232 -22.71 12.55 -9.82
N THR A 233 -22.50 13.82 -10.21
CA THR A 233 -21.35 14.20 -11.02
C THR A 233 -20.32 14.92 -10.15
N LEU A 234 -19.09 14.43 -10.16
CA LEU A 234 -17.94 15.06 -9.52
C LEU A 234 -16.94 15.57 -10.57
N ILE A 235 -16.38 16.76 -10.37
CA ILE A 235 -15.16 17.21 -11.05
C ILE A 235 -13.96 17.00 -10.12
N GLU A 236 -12.89 16.43 -10.66
CA GLU A 236 -11.57 16.31 -10.04
C GLU A 236 -10.56 16.99 -10.96
N ALA A 237 -9.76 17.93 -10.46
CA ALA A 237 -8.62 18.44 -11.21
C ALA A 237 -7.35 18.38 -10.38
N GLY A 238 -6.31 17.78 -10.96
CA GLY A 238 -5.19 17.21 -10.21
C GLY A 238 -5.27 15.69 -10.09
N ALA A 239 -5.62 14.97 -11.16
CA ALA A 239 -5.78 13.50 -11.11
C ALA A 239 -4.50 12.77 -10.61
N GLY A 240 -3.32 13.26 -10.97
CA GLY A 240 -2.04 12.89 -10.35
C GLY A 240 -1.71 11.39 -10.45
N SER A 241 -1.80 10.69 -9.32
CA SER A 241 -1.60 9.24 -9.23
C SER A 241 -2.90 8.44 -9.06
N GLY A 242 -4.07 9.05 -9.30
CA GLY A 242 -5.36 8.37 -9.36
C GLY A 242 -6.00 7.97 -8.02
N SER A 243 -5.39 8.32 -6.87
CA SER A 243 -5.87 7.95 -5.52
C SER A 243 -7.30 8.42 -5.26
N PHE A 244 -7.54 9.73 -5.37
CA PHE A 244 -8.86 10.32 -5.17
C PHE A 244 -9.84 9.85 -6.27
N THR A 245 -9.38 9.73 -7.52
CA THR A 245 -10.16 9.24 -8.66
C THR A 245 -10.85 7.89 -8.39
N HIS A 246 -10.14 6.92 -7.79
CA HIS A 246 -10.71 5.61 -7.44
C HIS A 246 -11.75 5.70 -6.32
N ALA A 247 -11.49 6.50 -5.28
CA ALA A 247 -12.42 6.72 -4.18
C ALA A 247 -13.69 7.45 -4.64
N ALA A 248 -13.54 8.48 -5.48
CA ALA A 248 -14.62 9.25 -6.07
C ALA A 248 -15.46 8.41 -7.04
N ALA A 249 -14.84 7.59 -7.89
CA ALA A 249 -15.54 6.70 -8.82
C ALA A 249 -16.47 5.73 -8.09
N ARG A 250 -16.03 5.19 -6.94
CA ARG A 250 -16.86 4.37 -6.05
C ARG A 250 -17.99 5.19 -5.39
N ALA A 251 -17.71 6.42 -4.94
CA ALA A 251 -18.71 7.26 -4.28
C ALA A 251 -19.86 7.70 -5.22
N VAL A 252 -19.58 7.93 -6.50
CA VAL A 252 -20.62 8.28 -7.51
C VAL A 252 -21.29 7.05 -8.14
N PHE A 253 -20.79 5.83 -7.95
CA PHE A 253 -21.28 4.64 -8.65
C PHE A 253 -22.72 4.28 -8.28
N SER A 254 -23.65 4.47 -9.21
CA SER A 254 -25.08 4.10 -9.08
C SER A 254 -25.44 2.75 -9.74
N GLY A 255 -24.45 1.93 -10.06
CA GLY A 255 -24.64 0.66 -10.78
C GLY A 255 -24.49 0.80 -12.31
N TYR A 256 -24.08 -0.29 -12.96
CA TYR A 256 -23.93 -0.35 -14.43
C TYR A 256 -25.25 -0.04 -15.16
N PRO A 257 -25.19 0.43 -16.43
CA PRO A 257 -26.39 0.57 -17.26
C PRO A 257 -27.16 -0.75 -17.39
N ASP A 258 -28.47 -0.71 -17.20
CA ASP A 258 -29.38 -1.84 -17.31
C ASP A 258 -30.43 -1.53 -18.37
N SER A 259 -30.64 -2.45 -19.31
CA SER A 259 -31.60 -2.30 -20.41
C SER A 259 -33.05 -2.20 -19.94
N THR A 260 -33.36 -2.69 -18.74
CA THR A 260 -34.70 -2.66 -18.14
C THR A 260 -35.05 -1.28 -17.56
N CYS A 261 -34.08 -0.53 -17.02
CA CYS A 261 -34.33 0.67 -16.21
C CYS A 261 -33.87 1.96 -16.89
N LYS A 262 -34.65 2.40 -17.89
CA LYS A 262 -34.38 3.58 -18.75
C LYS A 262 -34.32 4.96 -18.05
N LYS A 263 -34.35 5.03 -16.71
CA LYS A 263 -34.41 6.29 -15.92
C LYS A 263 -33.34 6.45 -14.83
N ARG A 264 -32.41 5.51 -14.62
CA ARG A 264 -31.38 5.66 -13.59
C ARG A 264 -30.26 6.62 -14.04
N ARG A 265 -30.05 7.73 -13.33
CA ARG A 265 -28.88 8.61 -13.53
C ARG A 265 -27.60 7.85 -13.14
N THR A 266 -26.71 7.65 -14.11
CA THR A 266 -25.36 7.14 -13.89
C THR A 266 -24.48 8.26 -13.35
N GLY A 267 -23.82 8.01 -12.22
CA GLY A 267 -22.85 8.96 -11.67
C GLY A 267 -21.53 8.92 -12.44
N ARG A 268 -20.80 10.03 -12.45
CA ARG A 268 -19.57 10.21 -13.23
C ARG A 268 -18.54 11.05 -12.48
N VAL A 269 -17.26 10.76 -12.73
CA VAL A 269 -16.12 11.61 -12.37
C VAL A 269 -15.55 12.19 -13.65
N TYR A 270 -15.48 13.51 -13.75
CA TYR A 270 -14.74 14.21 -14.80
C TYR A 270 -13.39 14.62 -14.22
N SER A 271 -12.35 13.91 -14.62
CA SER A 271 -11.01 14.00 -14.04
C SER A 271 -10.08 14.73 -15.03
N TYR A 272 -9.34 15.72 -14.54
CA TYR A 272 -8.48 16.58 -15.34
C TYR A 272 -7.04 16.54 -14.83
N GLU A 273 -6.10 16.38 -15.76
CA GLU A 273 -4.65 16.38 -15.51
C GLU A 273 -3.94 17.15 -16.61
N TYR A 274 -2.95 17.95 -16.23
CA TYR A 274 -2.20 18.85 -17.11
C TYR A 274 -1.02 18.18 -17.81
N HIS A 275 -0.48 17.11 -17.21
CA HIS A 275 0.77 16.49 -17.66
C HIS A 275 0.50 15.23 -18.50
N GLU A 276 0.50 15.35 -19.83
CA GLU A 276 0.11 14.28 -20.78
C GLU A 276 0.70 12.89 -20.48
N PRO A 277 1.99 12.70 -20.12
CA PRO A 277 2.50 11.38 -19.73
C PRO A 277 1.79 10.75 -18.52
N ARG A 278 1.33 11.57 -17.54
CA ARG A 278 0.50 11.10 -16.42
C ARG A 278 -0.90 10.72 -16.89
N VAL A 279 -1.48 11.50 -17.82
CA VAL A 279 -2.77 11.18 -18.44
C VAL A 279 -2.70 9.84 -19.17
N GLN A 280 -1.62 9.57 -19.91
CA GLN A 280 -1.43 8.30 -20.62
C GLN A 280 -1.33 7.10 -19.67
N THR A 281 -0.51 7.19 -18.61
CA THR A 281 -0.42 6.15 -17.58
C THR A 281 -1.76 5.90 -16.90
N LEU A 282 -2.42 6.96 -16.40
CA LEU A 282 -3.69 6.85 -15.69
C LEU A 282 -4.83 6.37 -16.61
N ARG A 283 -4.81 6.74 -17.90
CA ARG A 283 -5.76 6.22 -18.90
C ARG A 283 -5.64 4.71 -19.07
N LYS A 284 -4.42 4.16 -19.08
CA LYS A 284 -4.21 2.71 -19.11
C LYS A 284 -4.71 2.06 -17.81
N GLU A 285 -4.32 2.60 -16.65
CA GLU A 285 -4.79 2.09 -15.34
C GLU A 285 -6.32 2.04 -15.25
N LEU A 286 -7.00 3.12 -15.64
CA LEU A 286 -8.47 3.18 -15.65
C LEU A 286 -9.10 2.13 -16.59
N GLN A 287 -8.48 1.84 -17.75
CA GLN A 287 -8.95 0.80 -18.69
C GLN A 287 -8.70 -0.62 -18.16
N ASP A 288 -7.50 -0.88 -17.62
CA ASP A 288 -7.18 -2.16 -16.97
C ASP A 288 -8.11 -2.39 -15.76
N HIS A 289 -8.49 -1.34 -15.04
CA HIS A 289 -9.42 -1.40 -13.91
C HIS A 289 -10.90 -1.35 -14.30
N GLY A 290 -11.26 -1.19 -15.58
CA GLY A 290 -12.66 -1.15 -16.06
C GLY A 290 -13.46 0.09 -15.60
N LEU A 291 -12.77 1.19 -15.33
CA LEU A 291 -13.30 2.45 -14.77
C LEU A 291 -13.65 3.49 -15.85
N GLU A 292 -13.29 3.26 -17.11
CA GLU A 292 -13.42 4.21 -18.23
C GLU A 292 -14.87 4.61 -18.55
N ASN A 293 -15.85 3.82 -18.11
CA ASN A 293 -17.28 4.11 -18.28
C ASN A 293 -17.83 5.12 -17.24
N ILE A 294 -17.07 5.42 -16.18
CA ILE A 294 -17.46 6.26 -15.04
C ILE A 294 -16.50 7.44 -14.88
N VAL A 295 -15.20 7.23 -15.13
CA VAL A 295 -14.16 8.26 -15.08
C VAL A 295 -13.84 8.76 -16.49
N GLN A 296 -14.26 9.98 -16.79
CA GLN A 296 -13.88 10.70 -18.01
C GLN A 296 -12.58 11.47 -17.75
N LEU A 297 -11.45 10.88 -18.12
CA LEU A 297 -10.12 11.50 -17.97
C LEU A 297 -9.77 12.40 -19.16
N THR A 298 -9.46 13.66 -18.90
CA THR A 298 -9.16 14.71 -19.90
C THR A 298 -7.77 15.32 -19.67
N HIS A 299 -6.95 15.42 -20.72
CA HIS A 299 -5.71 16.20 -20.69
C HIS A 299 -6.04 17.69 -20.83
N ARG A 300 -5.66 18.53 -19.85
CA ARG A 300 -5.97 19.97 -19.88
C ARG A 300 -5.27 20.82 -18.82
N ASP A 301 -4.98 22.08 -19.14
CA ASP A 301 -4.81 23.15 -18.15
C ASP A 301 -6.16 23.75 -17.73
N VAL A 302 -6.75 23.26 -16.63
CA VAL A 302 -8.02 23.79 -16.13
C VAL A 302 -7.96 25.24 -15.63
N CYS A 303 -6.77 25.79 -15.38
CA CYS A 303 -6.62 27.20 -15.00
C CYS A 303 -6.79 28.14 -16.20
N ASN A 304 -6.46 27.67 -17.41
CA ASN A 304 -6.60 28.43 -18.65
C ASN A 304 -7.85 28.02 -19.43
N ASP A 305 -8.02 26.74 -19.72
CA ASP A 305 -9.04 26.21 -20.63
C ASP A 305 -10.35 25.78 -19.94
N GLY A 306 -10.37 25.72 -18.61
CA GLY A 306 -11.55 25.38 -17.82
C GLY A 306 -12.06 23.96 -18.01
N PHE A 307 -13.34 23.72 -17.72
CA PHE A 307 -13.89 22.37 -17.49
C PHE A 307 -14.89 21.89 -18.55
N LEU A 308 -15.08 22.64 -19.65
CA LEU A 308 -16.07 22.30 -20.69
C LEU A 308 -15.54 21.23 -21.64
N LEU A 309 -16.32 20.18 -21.87
CA LEU A 309 -15.92 19.01 -22.64
C LEU A 309 -16.01 19.28 -24.15
N SER A 310 -14.98 18.85 -24.88
CA SER A 310 -14.92 19.00 -26.33
C SER A 310 -15.85 17.97 -27.03
N PRO A 311 -16.54 18.30 -28.14
CA PRO A 311 -17.54 17.41 -28.76
C PRO A 311 -17.01 16.07 -29.30
N ASP A 312 -15.71 15.99 -29.55
CA ASP A 312 -14.95 14.78 -29.90
C ASP A 312 -14.73 13.84 -28.70
N ILE A 313 -14.75 14.37 -27.48
CA ILE A 313 -14.54 13.64 -26.22
C ILE A 313 -15.86 13.21 -25.58
N SER A 314 -16.92 14.02 -25.72
CA SER A 314 -18.21 13.81 -25.04
C SER A 314 -19.39 14.31 -25.86
N PRO A 315 -20.54 13.59 -25.88
CA PRO A 315 -21.79 14.10 -26.45
C PRO A 315 -22.42 15.25 -25.63
N THR A 316 -21.91 15.56 -24.44
CA THR A 316 -22.31 16.72 -23.64
C THR A 316 -21.13 17.66 -23.42
N THR A 317 -21.31 18.95 -23.76
CA THR A 317 -20.30 20.01 -23.56
C THR A 317 -20.09 20.39 -22.10
N SER A 318 -21.10 20.19 -21.24
CA SER A 318 -20.99 20.40 -19.79
C SER A 318 -20.92 19.08 -19.04
N PRO A 319 -20.04 18.95 -18.02
CA PRO A 319 -20.13 17.91 -17.01
C PRO A 319 -21.45 17.91 -16.22
N HIS A 320 -22.05 19.08 -15.97
CA HIS A 320 -23.09 19.30 -14.97
C HIS A 320 -22.72 18.78 -13.57
N ALA A 321 -21.61 19.30 -13.04
CA ALA A 321 -21.06 18.92 -11.74
C ALA A 321 -21.93 19.38 -10.54
N THR A 322 -21.98 18.54 -9.50
CA THR A 322 -22.60 18.84 -8.19
C THR A 322 -21.59 18.89 -7.05
N ALA A 323 -20.43 18.26 -7.23
CA ALA A 323 -19.29 18.30 -6.31
C ALA A 323 -18.00 18.57 -7.09
N ILE A 324 -17.04 19.27 -6.48
CA ILE A 324 -15.77 19.64 -7.10
C ILE A 324 -14.63 19.42 -6.11
N PHE A 325 -13.55 18.80 -6.57
CA PHE A 325 -12.29 18.66 -5.85
C PHE A 325 -11.13 19.22 -6.71
N LEU A 326 -10.33 20.14 -6.15
CA LEU A 326 -9.16 20.72 -6.80
C LEU A 326 -7.89 20.45 -5.98
N ASP A 327 -6.98 19.64 -6.50
CA ASP A 327 -5.61 19.46 -6.02
C ASP A 327 -4.66 20.09 -7.05
N LEU A 328 -4.47 21.40 -6.92
CA LEU A 328 -3.77 22.24 -7.91
C LEU A 328 -2.76 23.15 -7.20
N PRO A 329 -1.67 23.56 -7.86
CA PRO A 329 -0.72 24.53 -7.29
C PRO A 329 -1.33 25.93 -7.12
N ALA A 330 -2.34 26.27 -7.93
CA ALA A 330 -2.99 27.58 -7.95
C ALA A 330 -4.51 27.50 -8.22
N PRO A 331 -5.30 26.83 -7.35
CA PRO A 331 -6.71 26.53 -7.62
C PRO A 331 -7.58 27.78 -7.83
N TRP A 332 -7.19 28.91 -7.24
CA TRP A 332 -7.86 30.21 -7.45
C TRP A 332 -7.91 30.68 -8.91
N LEU A 333 -6.99 30.22 -9.77
CA LEU A 333 -7.01 30.53 -11.21
C LEU A 333 -8.08 29.75 -11.97
N ALA A 334 -8.44 28.55 -11.50
CA ALA A 334 -9.48 27.71 -12.09
C ALA A 334 -10.89 28.12 -11.66
N LEU A 335 -11.06 28.75 -10.48
CA LEU A 335 -12.37 29.16 -9.94
C LEU A 335 -13.18 30.06 -10.88
N LYS A 336 -12.52 30.87 -11.73
CA LYS A 336 -13.19 31.73 -12.73
C LYS A 336 -14.04 30.95 -13.74
N HIS A 337 -13.74 29.67 -13.93
CA HIS A 337 -14.47 28.74 -14.81
C HIS A 337 -15.54 27.92 -14.05
N LEU A 338 -15.71 28.16 -12.75
CA LEU A 338 -16.61 27.45 -11.85
C LEU A 338 -17.69 28.40 -11.31
N THR A 339 -18.38 29.05 -12.23
CA THR A 339 -19.56 29.90 -11.97
C THR A 339 -20.79 29.31 -12.66
N HIS A 340 -21.99 29.78 -12.33
CA HIS A 340 -23.21 29.37 -13.03
C HIS A 340 -23.39 30.05 -14.41
N THR A 341 -22.64 31.11 -14.69
CA THR A 341 -22.63 31.83 -15.98
C THR A 341 -22.40 30.88 -17.16
N SER A 342 -23.30 30.93 -18.15
CA SER A 342 -23.21 30.07 -19.34
C SER A 342 -22.05 30.49 -20.27
N PRO A 343 -21.27 29.55 -20.83
CA PRO A 343 -21.34 28.10 -20.67
C PRO A 343 -20.70 27.62 -19.36
N SER A 344 -21.51 26.99 -18.49
CA SER A 344 -21.07 26.53 -17.17
C SER A 344 -20.81 25.01 -17.14
N PRO A 345 -19.75 24.53 -16.45
CA PRO A 345 -19.56 23.11 -16.17
C PRO A 345 -20.43 22.60 -15.00
N LEU A 346 -21.13 23.49 -14.30
CA LEU A 346 -21.91 23.20 -13.11
C LEU A 346 -23.32 22.67 -13.46
N LYS A 347 -23.97 22.03 -12.49
CA LYS A 347 -25.37 21.66 -12.62
C LYS A 347 -26.27 22.87 -12.31
N PRO A 348 -27.14 23.33 -13.23
CA PRO A 348 -28.09 24.41 -12.95
C PRO A 348 -29.16 23.97 -11.94
N GLY A 349 -29.74 24.92 -11.21
CA GLY A 349 -30.84 24.68 -10.26
C GLY A 349 -30.48 23.76 -9.08
N SER A 350 -29.21 23.68 -8.69
CA SER A 350 -28.79 22.98 -7.47
C SER A 350 -27.47 23.51 -6.91
N PRO A 351 -27.31 23.61 -5.58
CA PRO A 351 -26.09 24.11 -4.97
C PRO A 351 -24.91 23.17 -5.21
N VAL A 352 -23.76 23.74 -5.56
CA VAL A 352 -22.53 23.00 -5.85
C VAL A 352 -21.56 23.11 -4.67
N HIS A 353 -20.96 22.00 -4.27
CA HIS A 353 -19.99 21.97 -3.18
C HIS A 353 -18.57 21.87 -3.76
N ILE A 354 -17.63 22.67 -3.26
CA ILE A 354 -16.21 22.61 -3.64
C ILE A 354 -15.32 22.30 -2.45
N CYS A 355 -14.23 21.58 -2.70
CA CYS A 355 -13.10 21.44 -1.81
C CYS A 355 -11.81 21.73 -2.59
N THR A 356 -10.92 22.56 -2.05
CA THR A 356 -9.56 22.74 -2.59
C THR A 356 -8.53 22.21 -1.59
N PHE A 357 -7.64 21.36 -2.06
CA PHE A 357 -6.47 20.86 -1.34
C PHE A 357 -5.32 21.86 -1.54
N SER A 358 -4.66 22.31 -0.47
CA SER A 358 -3.52 23.23 -0.58
C SER A 358 -2.55 23.11 0.60
N PRO A 359 -1.26 22.82 0.38
CA PRO A 359 -0.31 22.63 1.49
C PRO A 359 0.05 23.93 2.21
N CYS A 360 0.08 25.08 1.51
CA CYS A 360 0.55 26.36 2.04
C CYS A 360 -0.62 27.31 2.38
N ILE A 361 -0.48 28.09 3.46
CA ILE A 361 -1.55 28.98 3.96
C ILE A 361 -1.76 30.22 3.06
N GLU A 362 -0.77 30.57 2.26
CA GLU A 362 -0.83 31.61 1.24
C GLU A 362 -1.75 31.18 0.09
N GLN A 363 -1.71 29.89 -0.30
CA GLN A 363 -2.60 29.32 -1.31
C GLN A 363 -4.06 29.32 -0.82
N VAL A 364 -4.28 28.95 0.45
CA VAL A 364 -5.58 29.06 1.12
C VAL A 364 -6.07 30.51 1.08
N THR A 365 -5.23 31.47 1.46
CA THR A 365 -5.56 32.90 1.50
C THR A 365 -5.95 33.44 0.12
N ALA A 366 -5.19 33.09 -0.92
CA ALA A 366 -5.52 33.43 -2.31
C ALA A 366 -6.84 32.79 -2.75
N THR A 367 -7.09 31.52 -2.40
CA THR A 367 -8.30 30.78 -2.77
C THR A 367 -9.55 31.37 -2.11
N VAL A 368 -9.53 31.59 -0.79
CA VAL A 368 -10.62 32.22 -0.03
C VAL A 368 -10.92 33.64 -0.57
N SER A 369 -9.90 34.40 -0.99
CA SER A 369 -10.08 35.71 -1.61
C SER A 369 -10.83 35.65 -2.95
N HIS A 370 -10.63 34.59 -3.75
CA HIS A 370 -11.31 34.43 -5.05
C HIS A 370 -12.69 33.80 -4.92
N LEU A 371 -12.87 32.80 -4.04
CA LEU A 371 -14.18 32.23 -3.70
C LEU A 371 -15.19 33.34 -3.32
N ARG A 372 -14.80 34.24 -2.41
CA ARG A 372 -15.65 35.39 -1.98
C ARG A 372 -16.01 36.34 -3.12
N LYS A 373 -15.12 36.58 -4.08
CA LYS A 373 -15.38 37.45 -5.25
C LYS A 373 -16.32 36.80 -6.27
N LEU A 374 -16.41 35.47 -6.26
CA LEU A 374 -17.17 34.66 -7.22
C LEU A 374 -18.49 34.13 -6.63
N GLY A 375 -18.97 34.69 -5.52
CA GLY A 375 -20.27 34.38 -4.93
C GLY A 375 -20.33 33.10 -4.09
N TRP A 376 -19.20 32.45 -3.81
CA TRP A 376 -19.18 31.26 -2.96
C TRP A 376 -19.42 31.61 -1.49
N THR A 377 -20.31 30.86 -0.84
CA THR A 377 -20.71 30.97 0.56
C THR A 377 -20.17 29.78 1.39
N GLU A 378 -20.46 29.78 2.70
CA GLU A 378 -20.04 28.71 3.64
C GLU A 378 -18.53 28.36 3.55
N ILE A 379 -17.68 29.37 3.35
CA ILE A 379 -16.24 29.17 3.15
C ILE A 379 -15.56 28.84 4.49
N GLU A 380 -15.14 27.59 4.65
CA GLU A 380 -14.46 27.04 5.82
C GLU A 380 -13.09 26.48 5.46
N MET A 381 -12.16 26.42 6.42
CA MET A 381 -10.85 25.77 6.25
C MET A 381 -10.59 24.81 7.42
N LEU A 382 -10.12 23.61 7.09
CA LEU A 382 -9.92 22.48 8.01
C LEU A 382 -8.60 21.74 7.70
N GLU A 383 -8.12 20.96 8.67
CA GLU A 383 -7.05 19.97 8.49
C GLU A 383 -7.48 18.62 9.13
N ILE A 384 -6.96 17.50 8.64
CA ILE A 384 -7.35 16.15 9.10
C ILE A 384 -6.12 15.41 9.67
N GLN A 385 -6.02 15.38 11.00
CA GLN A 385 -4.91 14.75 11.73
C GLN A 385 -5.20 13.27 12.02
N ASN A 386 -4.78 12.37 11.13
CA ASN A 386 -4.86 10.92 11.38
C ASN A 386 -3.65 10.41 12.18
N ARG A 387 -3.88 9.47 13.11
CA ARG A 387 -2.82 8.77 13.87
C ARG A 387 -3.21 7.33 14.15
N ARG A 388 -2.43 6.37 13.64
CA ARG A 388 -2.62 4.96 13.95
C ARG A 388 -2.11 4.63 15.34
N LEU A 389 -2.91 3.89 16.10
CA LEU A 389 -2.54 3.37 17.42
C LEU A 389 -2.12 1.91 17.34
N ASP A 390 -0.87 1.65 17.68
CA ASP A 390 -0.25 0.35 17.66
C ASP A 390 -0.30 -0.27 19.06
N VAL A 391 -1.26 -1.18 19.25
CA VAL A 391 -1.49 -1.88 20.53
C VAL A 391 -0.42 -2.95 20.75
N ARG A 392 0.25 -2.90 21.90
CA ARG A 392 1.35 -3.79 22.27
C ARG A 392 1.21 -4.23 23.74
N ARG A 393 1.89 -5.31 24.10
CA ARG A 393 2.06 -5.73 25.51
C ARG A 393 3.44 -5.33 25.98
N GLU A 394 3.49 -4.46 26.98
CA GLU A 394 4.74 -4.02 27.60
C GLU A 394 5.06 -4.94 28.77
N HIS A 395 6.17 -5.68 28.61
CA HIS A 395 6.72 -6.52 29.66
C HIS A 395 7.80 -5.72 30.38
N VAL A 396 7.65 -5.61 31.70
CA VAL A 396 8.58 -4.96 32.63
C VAL A 396 8.99 -5.99 33.68
N GLY A 397 10.12 -5.77 34.35
CA GLY A 397 10.61 -6.61 35.44
C GLY A 397 11.71 -7.58 35.01
N LEU A 398 12.60 -7.86 35.95
CA LEU A 398 13.82 -8.66 35.77
C LEU A 398 13.50 -10.13 35.48
N LYS A 399 12.33 -10.61 35.90
CA LYS A 399 11.73 -11.90 35.49
C LYS A 399 11.51 -12.06 33.97
N ASN A 400 11.71 -10.98 33.20
CA ASN A 400 11.63 -10.95 31.74
C ASN A 400 12.95 -10.49 31.08
N GLU A 401 14.03 -10.24 31.83
CA GLU A 401 15.30 -9.72 31.28
C GLU A 401 15.87 -10.65 30.18
N GLY A 402 16.30 -10.06 29.06
CA GLY A 402 16.86 -10.78 27.92
C GLY A 402 15.83 -11.37 26.95
N LEU A 403 14.53 -11.26 27.25
CA LEU A 403 13.48 -11.55 26.27
C LEU A 403 13.38 -10.41 25.23
N ARG A 404 13.02 -10.76 23.99
CA ARG A 404 13.02 -9.81 22.86
C ARG A 404 11.89 -8.77 23.01
N GLY A 405 12.26 -7.48 23.00
CA GLY A 405 11.29 -6.37 23.05
C GLY A 405 10.77 -6.03 24.45
N VAL A 406 11.42 -6.54 25.49
CA VAL A 406 11.08 -6.32 26.91
C VAL A 406 11.90 -5.16 27.48
N ASN A 407 11.30 -4.38 28.40
CA ASN A 407 12.05 -3.43 29.21
C ASN A 407 12.70 -4.16 30.41
N SER A 408 14.03 -4.14 30.47
CA SER A 408 14.82 -4.78 31.53
C SER A 408 14.92 -3.96 32.83
N SER A 409 14.15 -2.89 33.00
CA SER A 409 13.99 -2.25 34.30
C SER A 409 13.22 -3.17 35.26
N ALA A 410 13.48 -3.03 36.56
CA ALA A 410 12.60 -3.59 37.58
C ALA A 410 11.18 -3.03 37.44
N ALA A 411 10.18 -3.85 37.77
CA ALA A 411 8.77 -3.47 37.77
C ALA A 411 8.31 -2.89 39.11
N THR A 412 9.02 -3.18 40.21
CA THR A 412 8.75 -2.64 41.55
C THR A 412 10.04 -2.22 42.25
N VAL A 413 9.90 -1.48 43.36
CA VAL A 413 11.04 -1.00 44.16
C VAL A 413 11.77 -2.17 44.83
N GLU A 414 11.03 -3.20 45.24
CA GLU A 414 11.56 -4.40 45.89
C GLU A 414 12.46 -5.18 44.91
N GLU A 415 12.03 -5.38 43.67
CA GLU A 415 12.81 -6.02 42.61
C GLU A 415 14.06 -5.20 42.24
N ALA A 416 13.98 -3.86 42.31
CA ALA A 416 15.14 -2.98 42.13
C ALA A 416 16.15 -3.12 43.29
N VAL A 417 15.68 -3.14 44.54
CA VAL A 417 16.51 -3.28 45.75
C VAL A 417 17.14 -4.66 45.85
N GLU A 418 16.43 -5.74 45.49
CA GLU A 418 16.99 -7.09 45.40
C GLU A 418 18.13 -7.12 44.36
N ARG A 419 17.93 -6.50 43.19
CA ARG A 419 18.93 -6.43 42.14
C ARG A 419 20.16 -5.60 42.51
N LEU A 420 20.00 -4.54 43.30
CA LEU A 420 21.13 -3.80 43.88
C LEU A 420 21.94 -4.68 44.84
N ARG A 421 21.27 -5.40 45.74
CA ARG A 421 21.92 -6.36 46.68
C ARG A 421 22.67 -7.48 45.94
N GLU A 422 22.15 -8.00 44.83
CA GLU A 422 22.87 -8.94 43.97
C GLU A 422 24.19 -8.34 43.42
N VAL A 423 24.16 -7.07 43.02
CA VAL A 423 25.31 -6.37 42.43
C VAL A 423 26.36 -6.05 43.50
N GLU A 424 25.95 -5.54 44.67
CA GLU A 424 26.84 -5.29 45.81
C GLU A 424 27.50 -6.59 46.30
N GLY A 425 26.72 -7.66 46.49
CA GLY A 425 27.23 -8.98 46.86
C GLY A 425 28.17 -9.56 45.80
N GLY A 426 27.86 -9.38 44.51
CA GLY A 426 28.73 -9.73 43.39
C GLY A 426 30.06 -8.97 43.42
N MET A 427 30.02 -7.65 43.67
CA MET A 427 31.21 -6.81 43.81
C MET A 427 32.04 -7.21 45.03
N HIS A 428 31.44 -7.46 46.19
CA HIS A 428 32.15 -7.90 47.40
C HIS A 428 32.85 -9.25 47.19
N ASN A 429 32.17 -10.20 46.54
CA ASN A 429 32.74 -11.50 46.17
C ASN A 429 33.87 -11.36 45.14
N PHE A 430 33.78 -10.43 44.19
CA PHE A 430 34.86 -10.14 43.24
C PHE A 430 36.08 -9.52 43.93
N HIS A 431 35.89 -8.47 44.76
CA HIS A 431 36.98 -7.80 45.46
C HIS A 431 37.71 -8.73 46.43
N SER A 432 36.98 -9.53 47.22
CA SER A 432 37.58 -10.56 48.10
C SER A 432 38.30 -11.66 47.31
N GLN A 433 37.80 -12.06 46.13
CA GLN A 433 38.51 -13.00 45.27
C GLN A 433 39.80 -12.39 44.67
N VAL A 434 39.78 -11.12 44.27
CA VAL A 434 40.98 -10.38 43.81
C VAL A 434 42.00 -10.25 44.95
N GLN A 435 41.57 -9.88 46.17
CA GLN A 435 42.43 -9.85 47.36
C GLN A 435 43.03 -11.23 47.66
N SER A 436 42.25 -12.31 47.62
CA SER A 436 42.76 -13.67 47.84
C SER A 436 43.80 -14.10 46.79
N LYS A 437 43.66 -13.63 45.54
CA LYS A 437 44.65 -13.84 44.46
C LYS A 437 45.91 -13.00 44.67
N ALA A 438 45.79 -11.76 45.14
CA ALA A 438 46.92 -10.91 45.47
C ALA A 438 47.74 -11.48 46.64
N VAL A 439 47.06 -12.00 47.68
CA VAL A 439 47.72 -12.65 48.84
C VAL A 439 48.40 -13.96 48.42
N ASN A 440 47.73 -14.83 47.66
CA ASN A 440 48.34 -16.08 47.18
C ASN A 440 49.34 -15.92 46.02
N GLY A 441 49.45 -14.72 45.43
CA GLY A 441 50.50 -14.38 44.46
C GLY A 441 51.82 -13.92 45.10
N GLY A 442 51.88 -13.83 46.43
CA GLY A 442 52.97 -13.20 47.18
C GLY A 442 54.29 -13.98 47.30
N THR A 443 54.65 -14.86 46.37
CA THR A 443 55.92 -15.60 46.42
C THR A 443 56.49 -16.00 45.05
N GLU A 444 56.97 -15.03 44.27
CA GLU A 444 58.26 -15.13 43.54
C GLU A 444 58.61 -13.79 42.84
N GLY A 445 59.92 -13.52 42.68
CA GLY A 445 60.45 -12.52 41.73
C GLY A 445 60.14 -11.03 41.98
N ARG A 446 61.10 -10.29 42.58
CA ARG A 446 61.28 -8.87 42.23
C ARG A 446 62.01 -8.79 40.89
N ASP A 447 61.48 -8.01 39.95
CA ASP A 447 62.29 -6.96 39.32
C ASP A 447 61.41 -5.80 38.83
N SER A 448 61.99 -4.81 38.16
CA SER A 448 61.60 -3.41 38.27
C SER A 448 61.38 -2.69 36.93
N LYS A 449 60.29 -1.92 36.83
CA LYS A 449 60.26 -0.59 36.18
C LYS A 449 58.94 0.18 36.40
N GLN A 450 59.00 1.49 36.10
CA GLN A 450 57.97 2.49 36.41
C GLN A 450 56.82 2.57 35.39
N HIS A 451 55.69 3.09 35.89
CA HIS A 451 54.68 3.93 35.22
C HIS A 451 54.70 4.06 33.68
N GLN A 452 53.53 3.86 33.05
CA GLN A 452 52.61 4.98 32.76
C GLN A 452 51.18 4.51 32.41
N LEU A 453 50.20 5.39 32.62
CA LEU A 453 48.87 5.36 31.99
C LEU A 453 48.90 6.33 30.81
N PRO A 454 48.07 6.14 29.77
CA PRO A 454 46.86 6.97 29.69
C PRO A 454 45.61 6.25 29.11
N ASN A 455 44.51 7.01 29.03
CA ASN A 455 43.21 6.59 28.51
C ASN A 455 43.21 6.33 26.98
N GLY A 456 42.19 5.64 26.49
CA GLY A 456 41.81 5.61 25.07
C GLY A 456 40.39 5.07 24.87
N GLU A 457 39.58 5.77 24.06
CA GLU A 457 38.26 5.31 23.60
C GLU A 457 38.37 4.66 22.21
N GLY A 458 37.34 3.92 21.78
CA GLY A 458 37.24 3.30 20.45
C GLY A 458 37.02 1.78 20.52
N THR A 459 35.88 1.19 20.14
CA THR A 459 35.21 1.07 18.82
C THR A 459 35.81 0.03 17.85
N GLY A 460 35.04 -1.03 17.57
CA GLY A 460 35.04 -1.73 16.28
C GLY A 460 35.90 -2.99 16.15
N GLY A 461 35.41 -3.96 15.35
CA GLY A 461 36.12 -5.19 14.98
C GLY A 461 36.02 -6.32 16.03
N GLY A 462 35.64 -7.57 15.71
CA GLY A 462 35.26 -8.13 14.42
C GLY A 462 36.34 -9.03 13.81
N GLY A 463 36.60 -10.18 14.43
CA GLY A 463 37.52 -11.19 13.91
C GLY A 463 37.33 -12.55 14.60
N GLU A 464 36.96 -13.57 13.83
CA GLU A 464 37.01 -14.96 14.29
C GLU A 464 38.46 -15.45 14.28
N VAL A 465 38.87 -16.22 15.29
CA VAL A 465 40.12 -16.98 15.26
C VAL A 465 39.93 -18.38 15.83
N ALA A 466 40.43 -19.35 15.07
CA ALA A 466 40.18 -20.77 15.18
C ALA A 466 40.35 -21.37 16.59
N ALA A 467 39.46 -22.30 16.93
CA ALA A 467 39.66 -23.19 18.08
C ALA A 467 40.84 -24.16 17.81
N GLN A 468 41.87 -24.11 18.65
CA GLN A 468 42.87 -25.18 18.74
C GLN A 468 42.59 -26.06 19.96
N THR A 469 42.34 -27.34 19.71
CA THR A 469 42.15 -28.37 20.73
C THR A 469 43.49 -28.87 21.26
N ASN A 470 43.71 -28.85 22.58
CA ASN A 470 44.74 -29.71 23.19
C ASN A 470 44.56 -29.89 24.71
N GLY A 471 45.19 -30.93 25.27
CA GLY A 471 45.42 -31.08 26.72
C GLY A 471 44.26 -31.66 27.54
N GLY A 472 44.10 -32.98 27.54
CA GLY A 472 43.17 -33.65 28.46
C GLY A 472 43.65 -33.66 29.92
N GLY A 473 42.87 -33.08 30.84
CA GLY A 473 43.21 -33.02 32.27
C GLY A 473 42.02 -33.30 33.20
N LYS A 474 41.71 -34.58 33.46
CA LYS A 474 40.63 -34.99 34.39
C LYS A 474 40.99 -34.72 35.86
N ARG A 475 40.93 -33.46 36.31
CA ARG A 475 40.80 -33.15 37.74
C ARG A 475 39.37 -33.42 38.19
N LYS A 476 39.20 -34.30 39.18
CA LYS A 476 37.93 -34.53 39.88
C LYS A 476 37.74 -33.42 40.91
N ASP A 477 37.13 -32.30 40.51
CA ASP A 477 36.65 -31.34 41.50
C ASP A 477 35.56 -32.00 42.36
N LYS A 478 35.86 -32.18 43.64
CA LYS A 478 34.89 -32.64 44.62
C LYS A 478 33.86 -31.52 44.83
N GLY A 479 32.59 -31.87 44.83
CA GLY A 479 31.50 -30.88 44.90
C GLY A 479 31.57 -30.02 46.15
N TRP A 480 31.98 -28.76 45.99
CA TRP A 480 31.60 -27.69 46.90
C TRP A 480 30.40 -26.96 46.27
N GLU A 481 29.20 -27.36 46.69
CA GLU A 481 27.95 -26.69 46.31
C GLU A 481 27.89 -25.30 46.99
N LYS A 482 28.43 -24.26 46.32
CA LYS A 482 28.39 -22.87 46.82
C LYS A 482 26.98 -22.29 46.74
N ARG A 483 26.12 -22.70 47.67
CA ARG A 483 24.86 -22.01 47.98
C ARG A 483 25.17 -20.53 48.26
N GLY A 484 24.52 -19.62 47.52
CA GLY A 484 24.68 -18.17 47.70
C GLY A 484 25.67 -17.45 46.79
N VAL A 485 26.26 -18.10 45.77
CA VAL A 485 26.91 -17.36 44.66
C VAL A 485 25.87 -17.12 43.56
N PRO A 486 25.55 -15.86 43.20
CA PRO A 486 24.69 -15.58 42.04
C PRO A 486 25.31 -16.18 40.78
N GLY A 487 24.53 -16.96 40.03
CA GLY A 487 24.96 -17.47 38.73
C GLY A 487 25.34 -16.32 37.79
N SER A 488 26.32 -16.53 36.91
CA SER A 488 26.73 -15.50 35.95
C SER A 488 25.53 -15.01 35.13
N LYS A 489 25.58 -13.77 34.61
CA LYS A 489 24.44 -13.15 33.90
C LYS A 489 23.84 -14.09 32.85
N ALA A 490 24.68 -14.82 32.10
CA ALA A 490 24.24 -15.82 31.12
C ALA A 490 23.36 -16.94 31.72
N VAL A 491 23.69 -17.47 32.91
CA VAL A 491 22.89 -18.51 33.59
C VAL A 491 21.52 -17.96 34.01
N ARG A 492 21.46 -16.72 34.51
CA ARG A 492 20.20 -16.08 34.89
C ARG A 492 19.30 -15.83 33.67
N LEU A 493 19.86 -15.33 32.56
CA LEU A 493 19.10 -15.14 31.31
C LEU A 493 18.65 -16.47 30.70
N ALA A 494 19.47 -17.53 30.77
CA ALA A 494 19.08 -18.87 30.30
C ALA A 494 17.92 -19.45 31.13
N LYS A 495 17.93 -19.26 32.46
CA LYS A 495 16.82 -19.61 33.34
C LYS A 495 15.54 -18.85 32.95
N ILE A 496 15.62 -17.51 32.85
CA ILE A 496 14.49 -16.65 32.47
C ILE A 496 13.89 -17.08 31.12
N ARG A 497 14.74 -17.42 30.14
CA ARG A 497 14.29 -17.89 28.83
C ARG A 497 13.51 -19.20 28.90
N ARG A 498 14.00 -20.21 29.63
CA ARG A 498 13.28 -21.48 29.82
C ARG A 498 11.95 -21.27 30.54
N GLU A 499 11.96 -20.46 31.60
CA GLU A 499 10.74 -20.06 32.33
C GLU A 499 9.80 -19.18 31.50
N ALA A 500 10.25 -18.61 30.38
CA ALA A 500 9.42 -17.88 29.43
C ALA A 500 8.82 -18.79 28.34
N GLU A 501 9.47 -19.90 28.01
CA GLU A 501 8.97 -20.94 27.10
C GLU A 501 7.80 -21.73 27.74
N GLU A 502 7.76 -21.85 29.07
CA GLU A 502 6.63 -22.41 29.85
C GLU A 502 5.47 -21.42 30.08
N ARG A 503 5.68 -20.11 29.86
CA ARG A 503 4.70 -19.04 30.15
C ARG A 503 3.86 -18.65 28.94
N GLN A 504 2.59 -18.29 29.18
CA GLN A 504 1.72 -17.70 28.16
C GLN A 504 2.00 -16.20 28.00
N LEU A 505 3.22 -15.87 27.55
CA LEU A 505 3.74 -14.50 27.39
C LEU A 505 2.75 -13.56 26.68
N TRP A 506 2.03 -14.05 25.68
CA TRP A 506 1.03 -13.27 24.92
C TRP A 506 -0.20 -12.83 25.73
N LYS A 507 -0.39 -13.32 26.95
CA LYS A 507 -1.39 -12.85 27.92
C LYS A 507 -0.80 -11.96 29.03
N GLU A 508 0.51 -12.04 29.25
CA GLU A 508 1.21 -11.26 30.28
C GLU A 508 1.49 -9.81 29.82
N GLY A 509 2.06 -9.01 30.71
CA GLY A 509 2.44 -7.62 30.42
C GLY A 509 1.27 -6.64 30.39
N ASN A 510 1.59 -5.35 30.54
CA ASN A 510 0.63 -4.27 30.53
C ASN A 510 0.17 -4.01 29.10
N LEU A 511 -1.15 -3.87 28.88
CA LEU A 511 -1.67 -3.49 27.57
C LEU A 511 -1.46 -1.99 27.37
N VAL A 512 -0.65 -1.63 26.38
CA VAL A 512 -0.31 -0.24 26.05
C VAL A 512 -0.57 0.03 24.58
N HIS A 513 -0.78 1.30 24.22
CA HIS A 513 -0.72 1.75 22.83
C HIS A 513 0.46 2.69 22.65
N ARG A 514 1.07 2.66 21.47
CA ARG A 514 2.00 3.70 21.00
C ARG A 514 1.51 4.18 19.64
N THR A 515 1.83 5.41 19.24
CA THR A 515 1.59 5.80 17.84
C THR A 515 2.52 5.02 16.91
N GLU A 516 2.19 5.03 15.63
CA GLU A 516 3.16 4.75 14.57
C GLU A 516 4.43 5.64 14.68
N GLY A 517 5.55 5.13 14.19
CA GLY A 517 6.88 5.74 14.37
C GLY A 517 7.15 6.96 13.49
N GLU A 518 6.40 7.11 12.40
CA GLU A 518 6.41 8.24 11.48
C GLU A 518 4.96 8.65 11.26
N ILE A 519 4.62 9.90 11.62
CA ILE A 519 3.26 10.43 11.55
C ILE A 519 3.21 11.49 10.46
N LYS A 520 2.20 11.43 9.60
CA LYS A 520 1.91 12.50 8.62
C LYS A 520 1.31 13.69 9.37
N THR A 521 2.17 14.59 9.84
CA THR A 521 1.81 15.75 10.67
C THR A 521 1.11 16.87 9.90
N HIS A 522 1.22 16.88 8.57
CA HIS A 522 0.47 17.74 7.66
C HIS A 522 0.31 17.02 6.32
N THR A 523 -0.87 17.11 5.69
CA THR A 523 -1.13 16.64 4.33
C THR A 523 -1.40 17.83 3.42
N SER A 524 -2.47 18.57 3.72
CA SER A 524 -2.78 19.91 3.24
C SER A 524 -3.95 20.51 4.02
N TYR A 525 -4.14 21.81 3.90
CA TYR A 525 -5.39 22.46 4.30
C TYR A 525 -6.50 22.14 3.30
N LEU A 526 -7.69 21.87 3.81
CA LEU A 526 -8.91 21.62 3.05
C LEU A 526 -9.81 22.86 3.14
N VAL A 527 -9.96 23.60 2.05
CA VAL A 527 -10.91 24.73 1.98
C VAL A 527 -12.20 24.25 1.34
N PHE A 528 -13.30 24.26 2.11
CA PHE A 528 -14.64 23.95 1.62
C PHE A 528 -15.42 25.23 1.34
N ALA A 529 -16.32 25.18 0.36
CA ALA A 529 -17.32 26.22 0.13
C ALA A 529 -18.54 25.66 -0.62
N VAL A 530 -19.63 26.43 -0.66
CA VAL A 530 -20.84 26.13 -1.44
C VAL A 530 -21.11 27.28 -2.40
N LEU A 531 -21.47 26.99 -3.65
CA LEU A 531 -22.09 27.95 -4.54
C LEU A 531 -23.61 27.70 -4.50
N PRO A 532 -24.41 28.65 -3.98
CA PRO A 532 -25.86 28.59 -4.11
C PRO A 532 -26.28 28.56 -5.58
N GLY A 533 -27.41 27.94 -5.89
CA GLY A 533 -27.99 28.06 -7.23
C GLY A 533 -28.36 29.52 -7.53
N GLU A 534 -28.28 29.91 -8.80
CA GLU A 534 -28.79 31.22 -9.24
C GLU A 534 -30.27 31.37 -8.86
N TRP A 535 -30.60 32.51 -8.24
CA TRP A 535 -31.93 32.88 -7.84
C TRP A 535 -32.51 33.82 -8.90
N THR A 536 -33.63 33.46 -9.51
CA THR A 536 -34.19 34.19 -10.67
C THR A 536 -35.33 35.13 -10.24
N GLU A 537 -35.67 36.09 -11.11
CA GLU A 537 -36.89 36.90 -10.94
C GLU A 537 -38.17 36.06 -10.92
N GLU A 538 -38.15 34.81 -11.41
CA GLU A 538 -39.28 33.87 -11.27
C GLU A 538 -39.32 33.25 -9.87
N ASP A 539 -38.17 32.94 -9.26
CA ASP A 539 -38.07 32.47 -7.87
C ASP A 539 -38.46 33.57 -6.86
N GLU A 540 -38.05 34.83 -7.11
CA GLU A 540 -38.47 35.99 -6.32
C GLU A 540 -40.00 36.12 -6.30
N ARG A 541 -40.63 36.19 -7.49
CA ARG A 541 -42.10 36.29 -7.61
C ARG A 541 -42.83 35.07 -7.06
N ALA A 542 -42.27 33.87 -7.18
CA ALA A 542 -42.85 32.67 -6.57
C ALA A 542 -42.84 32.75 -5.03
N CYS A 543 -41.77 33.27 -4.43
CA CYS A 543 -41.72 33.52 -2.99
C CYS A 543 -42.71 34.61 -2.54
N GLU A 544 -42.84 35.72 -3.28
CA GLU A 544 -43.82 36.77 -2.96
C GLU A 544 -45.27 36.23 -2.93
N VAL A 545 -45.65 35.45 -3.95
CA VAL A 545 -46.98 34.80 -4.01
C VAL A 545 -47.18 33.81 -2.88
N GLY A 546 -46.13 33.06 -2.49
CA GLY A 546 -46.17 32.14 -1.36
C GLY A 546 -46.42 32.82 -0.01
N VAL A 547 -45.94 34.05 0.19
CA VAL A 547 -46.21 34.86 1.39
C VAL A 547 -47.60 35.48 1.34
N ALA A 548 -48.04 35.97 0.18
CA ALA A 548 -49.35 36.60 0.00
C ALA A 548 -50.54 35.62 0.17
N GLY A 549 -50.33 34.32 -0.09
CA GLY A 549 -51.33 33.27 0.10
C GLY A 549 -51.50 32.76 1.54
N GLY A 550 -50.73 33.30 2.50
CA GLY A 550 -50.73 32.85 3.89
C GLY A 550 -51.92 33.32 4.70
N GLU A 551 -53.12 32.72 4.50
CA GLU A 551 -54.14 32.76 5.54
C GLU A 551 -53.55 32.20 6.85
N ALA A 552 -53.56 33.01 7.90
CA ALA A 552 -53.14 32.56 9.22
C ALA A 552 -54.09 31.46 9.69
N VAL A 553 -53.65 30.19 9.58
CA VAL A 553 -54.41 29.01 10.00
C VAL A 553 -54.84 29.19 11.45
N GLY A 554 -56.13 29.51 11.61
CA GLY A 554 -56.66 29.99 12.87
C GLY A 554 -56.50 28.95 13.97
N VAL A 555 -55.59 29.21 14.92
CA VAL A 555 -55.45 28.40 16.14
C VAL A 555 -56.83 28.27 16.76
N GLY A 556 -57.32 27.04 16.86
CA GLY A 556 -58.70 26.75 17.23
C GLY A 556 -59.05 27.39 18.57
N LYS A 557 -60.18 28.11 18.62
CA LYS A 557 -60.75 28.63 19.87
C LYS A 557 -61.31 27.47 20.71
N GLU A 558 -60.43 26.72 21.36
CA GLU A 558 -60.84 25.92 22.51
C GLU A 558 -61.38 26.86 23.59
N LYS A 559 -62.62 26.62 24.02
CA LYS A 559 -63.20 27.32 25.17
C LYS A 559 -62.49 26.79 26.41
N GLY A 560 -61.71 27.65 27.04
CA GLY A 560 -60.78 27.25 28.10
C GLY A 560 -61.46 26.65 29.34
N LYS A 561 -60.64 25.91 30.10
CA LYS A 561 -60.88 25.60 31.51
C LYS A 561 -59.57 25.66 32.28
N ASP A 562 -59.49 26.68 33.14
CA ASP A 562 -58.77 26.71 34.43
C ASP A 562 -57.41 25.98 34.53
N GLY A 563 -56.32 26.72 34.29
CA GLY A 563 -54.96 26.27 34.61
C GLY A 563 -53.92 27.38 34.52
N LYS A 564 -53.38 27.84 35.65
CA LYS A 564 -52.25 28.78 35.66
C LYS A 564 -50.96 28.03 35.35
N GLY A 565 -50.28 28.40 34.27
CA GLY A 565 -48.94 27.92 33.91
C GLY A 565 -48.13 29.05 33.29
N GLU A 566 -47.13 29.55 34.02
CA GLU A 566 -46.26 30.63 33.58
C GLU A 566 -45.11 30.05 32.74
N VAL A 567 -45.00 30.47 31.48
CA VAL A 567 -43.92 30.04 30.57
C VAL A 567 -42.95 31.19 30.39
N VAL A 568 -41.81 31.09 31.09
CA VAL A 568 -40.68 32.02 30.94
C VAL A 568 -39.98 31.73 29.62
N MET A 569 -39.83 32.75 28.76
CA MET A 569 -38.92 32.68 27.61
C MET A 569 -37.51 33.10 28.05
N SER A 570 -36.56 32.17 27.95
CA SER A 570 -35.12 32.47 27.90
C SER A 570 -34.67 32.45 26.42
N GLY A 571 -34.01 33.52 25.98
CA GLY A 571 -33.31 33.57 24.69
C GLY A 571 -31.82 33.29 24.82
#